data_AF-A0A023D7S9-F1
#
_entry.id   AF-A0A023D7S9-F1
#
_cell.length_a   1.000
_cell.length_b   1.000
_cell.length_c   1.000
_cell.angle_alpha   90.00
_cell.angle_beta   90.00
_cell.angle_gamma   90.00
#
_symmetry.space_group_name_H-M   'P 1'
#
loop_
_entity.id
_entity.type
_entity.pdbx_description
1 polymer ?
#
loop_
_entity_poly.entity_id
_entity_poly.type
_entity_poly.pdbx_seq_one_letter_code
_entity_poly.pdbx_strand_id
1 'polypeptide(L)' 'MTIVLPEPLKEELDLYSAEHSRLYEPVETAALIPHMLEAFLRSDRGWRSRKAKLAGARQRPKTPLTGGVIRNDSDDGDPG' A
#
# COMPACT_ATOMS: atom_id res chain seq x y z
N MET A 1 1.63 8.39 22.94
CA MET A 1 0.95 7.12 22.60
C MET A 1 1.71 6.03 23.32
N THR A 2 1.05 5.25 24.17
CA THR A 2 1.68 4.17 24.92
C THR A 2 1.13 2.85 24.43
N ILE A 3 2.00 1.91 24.08
CA ILE A 3 1.63 0.57 23.63
C ILE A 3 2.00 -0.38 24.77
N VAL A 4 1.02 -1.13 25.27
CA VAL A 4 1.27 -2.15 26.29
C VAL A 4 1.72 -3.41 25.57
N LEU A 5 2.92 -3.89 25.89
CA LEU A 5 3.45 -5.14 25.37
C LEU A 5 3.26 -6.26 26.41
N PRO A 6 2.64 -7.39 26.05
CA PRO A 6 2.68 -8.59 26.89
C PRO A 6 4.14 -9.03 27.12
N GLU A 7 4.46 -9.52 28.33
CA GLU A 7 5.83 -9.93 28.69
C GLU A 7 6.44 -10.94 27.70
N PRO A 8 5.74 -12.02 27.27
CA PRO A 8 6.33 -12.99 26.34
C PRO A 8 6.72 -12.36 24.99
N LEU A 9 5.91 -11.43 24.50
CA LEU A 9 6.19 -10.74 23.24
C LEU A 9 7.39 -9.81 23.38
N LYS A 10 7.57 -9.19 24.55
CA LYS A 10 8.72 -8.34 24.83
C LYS A 10 10.01 -9.16 24.84
N GLU A 11 10.02 -10.30 25.53
CA GLU A 11 11.18 -11.20 25.56
C GLU A 11 11.61 -11.65 24.16
N GLU A 12 10.65 -12.03 23.30
CA GLU A 12 10.95 -12.42 21.91
C GLU A 12 11.55 -11.26 21.11
N LEU A 13 11.03 -10.04 21.27
CA LEU A 13 11.57 -8.88 20.57
C LEU A 13 12.95 -8.46 21.08
N ASP A 14 13.20 -8.57 22.39
CA ASP A 14 14.51 -8.28 22.99
C ASP A 14 15.57 -9.28 22.50
N LEU A 15 15.21 -10.56 22.38
CA LEU A 15 16.07 -11.58 21.77
C LEU A 15 16.35 -11.28 20.29
N TYR A 16 15.32 -10.93 19.51
CA TYR A 16 15.45 -10.58 18.11
C TYR A 16 16.34 -9.35 17.91
N SER A 17 16.18 -8.31 18.75
CA SER A 17 17.05 -7.13 18.78
C SER A 17 18.50 -7.52 19.05
N ALA A 18 18.75 -8.38 20.05
CA ALA A 18 20.09 -8.83 20.38
C ALA A 18 20.74 -9.61 19.22
N GLU A 19 19.97 -10.42 18.49
CA GLU A 19 20.47 -11.09 17.27
C GLU A 19 20.75 -10.10 16.14
N HIS A 20 19.85 -9.15 15.89
CA HIS A 20 20.01 -8.13 14.86
C HIS A 20 21.28 -7.28 15.11
N SER A 21 21.55 -6.97 16.37
CA SER A 21 22.74 -6.22 16.82
C SER A 21 24.06 -6.96 16.57
N ARG A 22 24.04 -8.26 16.26
CA ARG A 22 25.26 -9.01 15.88
C ARG A 22 25.69 -8.74 14.45
N LEU A 23 24.75 -8.36 13.58
CA LEU A 23 25.00 -8.13 12.16
C LEU A 23 24.94 -6.64 11.79
N TYR A 24 24.30 -5.82 12.63
CA TYR A 24 24.05 -4.40 12.43
C TYR A 24 24.29 -3.61 13.72
N GLU A 25 24.05 -2.30 13.64
CA GLU A 25 24.06 -1.41 14.81
C GLU A 25 23.07 -1.92 15.89
N PRO A 26 23.45 -1.86 17.18
CA PRO A 26 22.55 -2.15 18.28
C PRO A 26 21.27 -1.30 18.21
N VAL A 27 20.12 -1.94 18.35
CA VAL A 27 18.82 -1.27 18.31
C VAL A 27 17.95 -1.73 19.47
N GLU A 28 17.47 -0.77 20.27
CA GLU A 28 16.52 -1.04 21.34
C GLU A 28 15.15 -1.47 20.79
N THR A 29 14.50 -2.43 21.44
CA THR A 29 13.17 -2.93 21.06
C THR A 29 12.14 -1.80 20.92
N ALA A 30 12.17 -0.81 21.82
CA ALA A 30 11.27 0.33 21.78
C ALA A 30 11.40 1.18 20.50
N ALA A 31 12.60 1.25 19.92
CA ALA A 31 12.84 1.93 18.64
C ALA A 31 12.49 1.02 17.44
N LEU A 32 12.63 -0.30 17.60
CA LEU A 32 12.35 -1.28 16.55
C LEU A 32 10.85 -1.47 16.27
N ILE A 33 10.02 -1.45 17.33
CA ILE A 33 8.57 -1.69 17.23
C ILE A 33 7.88 -0.78 16.19
N PRO A 34 8.07 0.56 16.18
CA PRO A 34 7.49 1.42 15.15
C PRO A 34 7.88 1.04 13.73
N HIS A 35 9.14 0.68 13.48
CA HIS A 35 9.64 0.30 12.16
C HIS A 35 9.04 -1.03 11.68
N MET A 36 8.94 -2.02 12.57
CA MET A 36 8.32 -3.31 12.26
C MET A 36 6.84 -3.14 11.91
N LEU A 37 6.11 -2.30 12.65
CA LEU A 37 4.70 -2.01 12.38
C LEU A 37 4.53 -1.30 11.03
N GLU A 38 5.42 -0.37 10.68
CA GLU A 38 5.37 0.29 9.37
C GLU A 38 5.60 -0.70 8.23
N ALA A 39 6.62 -1.55 8.35
CA ALA A 39 6.93 -2.59 7.38
C ALA A 39 5.78 -3.61 7.24
N PHE A 40 5.14 -3.98 8.36
CA PHE A 40 3.97 -4.84 8.38
C PHE A 40 2.80 -4.22 7.61
N LEU A 41 2.45 -2.97 7.90
CA LEU A 41 1.36 -2.27 7.21
C LEU A 41 1.60 -2.11 5.71
N ARG A 42 2.86 -1.97 5.28
CA ARG A 42 3.25 -1.91 3.87
C ARG A 42 3.11 -3.27 3.17
N SER A 43 3.20 -4.35 3.92
CA SER A 43 3.19 -5.73 3.42
C SER A 43 1.81 -6.39 3.49
N ASP A 44 0.92 -5.94 4.38
CA ASP A 44 -0.46 -6.46 4.48
C ASP A 44 -1.27 -6.13 3.22
N ARG A 45 -1.36 -7.10 2.31
CA ARG A 45 -2.11 -7.00 1.06
C ARG A 45 -3.60 -6.81 1.30
N GLY A 46 -4.16 -7.40 2.35
CA GLY A 46 -5.57 -7.26 2.70
C GLY A 46 -5.87 -5.83 3.12
N TRP A 47 -5.02 -5.25 3.96
CA TRP A 47 -5.08 -3.85 4.34
C TRP A 47 -4.94 -2.91 3.14
N ARG A 48 -3.90 -3.11 2.32
CA ARG A 48 -3.65 -2.29 1.13
C ARG A 48 -4.79 -2.35 0.12
N SER A 49 -5.37 -3.52 -0.10
CA SER A 49 -6.50 -3.71 -1.01
C SER A 49 -7.74 -2.96 -0.52
N ARG A 50 -8.04 -2.99 0.78
CA ARG A 50 -9.15 -2.21 1.36
C ARG A 50 -8.89 -0.71 1.23
N LYS A 51 -7.68 -0.24 1.52
CA LYS A 51 -7.29 1.18 1.36
C LYS A 51 -7.41 1.65 -0.10
N ALA A 52 -7.00 0.82 -1.06
CA ALA A 52 -7.12 1.12 -2.49
C ALA A 52 -8.59 1.19 -2.94
N LYS A 53 -9.47 0.29 -2.44
CA LYS A 53 -10.91 0.36 -2.71
C LYS A 53 -11.54 1.64 -2.17
N LEU A 54 -11.17 2.08 -0.96
CA LEU A 54 -11.63 3.34 -0.39
C LEU A 54 -11.14 4.55 -1.19
N ALA A 55 -9.88 4.54 -1.64
CA ALA A 55 -9.33 5.59 -2.51
C ALA A 55 -9.98 5.60 -3.91
N GLY A 56 -10.20 4.43 -4.51
CA GLY A 56 -10.84 4.26 -5.81
C GLY A 56 -12.33 4.60 -5.80
N ALA A 57 -13.03 4.39 -4.68
CA ALA A 57 -14.41 4.84 -4.51
C ALA A 57 -14.54 6.37 -4.54
N ARG A 58 -13.52 7.09 -4.06
CA ARG A 58 -13.42 8.56 -4.19
C ARG A 58 -13.07 9.02 -5.60
N GLN A 59 -12.47 8.16 -6.42
CA GLN A 59 -11.98 8.47 -7.77
C GLN A 59 -12.91 8.02 -8.90
N ARG A 60 -14.11 7.51 -8.62
CA ARG A 60 -15.11 7.24 -9.66
C ARG A 60 -16.02 8.45 -9.87
N PRO A 61 -15.72 9.40 -10.78
CA PRO A 61 -16.80 10.09 -11.47
C PRO A 61 -17.51 9.02 -12.30
N LYS A 62 -18.81 8.82 -12.03
CA LYS A 62 -19.67 8.03 -12.91
C LYS A 62 -19.84 8.85 -14.19
N THR A 63 -19.08 8.54 -15.25
CA THR A 63 -19.41 9.03 -16.59
C THR A 63 -20.27 7.98 -17.29
N PRO A 64 -21.41 8.36 -17.92
CA PRO A 64 -22.38 7.40 -18.43
C PRO A 64 -21.85 6.67 -19.66
N LEU A 65 -22.24 5.39 -19.78
CA LEU A 65 -22.18 4.63 -21.02
C LEU A 65 -23.15 5.26 -22.03
N THR A 66 -22.69 6.15 -22.93
CA THR A 66 -23.50 6.62 -24.05
C THR A 66 -22.65 7.04 -25.25
N GLY A 67 -22.70 6.22 -26.32
CA GLY A 67 -23.02 6.69 -27.68
C GLY A 67 -21.88 7.13 -28.60
N GLY A 68 -21.78 6.47 -29.76
CA GLY A 68 -21.37 7.12 -31.01
C GLY A 68 -20.21 6.48 -31.77
N VAL A 69 -20.50 5.44 -32.58
CA VAL A 69 -19.68 5.08 -33.73
C VAL A 69 -19.83 6.20 -34.76
N ILE A 70 -18.81 7.03 -34.95
CA ILE A 70 -18.74 7.94 -36.09
C ILE A 70 -17.90 7.26 -37.18
N ARG A 71 -18.59 6.73 -38.20
CA ARG A 71 -18.01 6.39 -39.49
C ARG A 71 -17.83 7.70 -40.24
N ASN A 72 -16.58 8.14 -40.45
CA ASN A 72 -16.30 9.21 -41.40
C ASN A 72 -16.20 8.57 -42.79
N ASP A 73 -17.32 8.58 -43.48
CA ASP A 73 -17.42 8.40 -44.92
C ASP A 73 -17.46 9.80 -45.52
N SER A 74 -16.39 10.19 -46.24
CA SER A 74 -16.33 11.42 -47.04
C SER A 74 -15.32 11.17 -48.16
N ASP A 75 -15.81 10.47 -49.18
CA ASP A 75 -16.07 11.03 -50.51
C ASP A 75 -15.08 12.06 -51.08
N ASP A 76 -14.69 11.74 -52.32
CA ASP A 76 -14.39 12.61 -53.44
C ASP A 76 -13.15 13.52 -53.45
N GLY A 77 -12.30 13.26 -54.44
CA GLY A 77 -11.18 14.12 -54.80
C GLY A 77 -10.33 13.57 -55.95
N ASP A 78 -10.96 13.12 -57.05
CA ASP A 78 -10.34 13.17 -58.38
C ASP A 78 -10.52 14.61 -58.90
N PRO A 79 -9.45 15.28 -59.35
CA PRO A 79 -9.38 15.50 -60.79
C PRO A 79 -7.96 15.62 -61.36
N GLY A 80 -7.70 14.92 -62.47
CA GLY A 80 -6.76 15.38 -63.52
C GLY A 80 -5.74 14.38 -64.01
#